data_AF-A0A6X8HDI3-F1
#
_entry.id   AF-A0A6X8HDI3-F1
#
_cell.length_a   1.000
_cell.length_b   1.000
_cell.length_c   1.000
_cell.angle_alpha   90.00
_cell.angle_beta   90.00
_cell.angle_gamma   90.00
#
_symmetry.space_group_name_H-M   'P 1'
#
loop_
_entity.id
_entity.type
_entity.pdbx_description
1 polymer ?
#
loop_
_entity_poly.entity_id
_entity_poly.type
_entity_poly.pdbx_seq_one_letter_code
_entity_poly.pdbx_strand_id
1 'polypeptide(L)'
;MKSSITLSSLLVLTVIITGCSSGKSKDDYSQVDGIYFWGQDISAFQPCHTRQIYWLNGEKTTLRSLKKHHSTNKNVYASLIVHNDGYQDKGSSGTYDETLMLEKIISTDNSKNHADCLNFIIPSKKH
;
A
#
# COMPACT_ATOMS: atom_id res chain seq x y z
N MET A 1 65.77 -0.37 41.14
CA MET A 1 64.44 -0.91 40.80
C MET A 1 63.86 -0.05 39.68
N LYS A 2 63.51 -0.65 38.53
CA LYS A 2 63.03 0.05 37.33
C LYS A 2 61.51 0.22 37.43
N SER A 3 61.02 1.45 37.34
CA SER A 3 59.59 1.78 37.35
C SER A 3 59.05 1.75 35.92
N SER A 4 58.16 0.81 35.62
CA SER A 4 57.54 0.68 34.30
C SER A 4 56.37 1.65 34.17
N ILE A 5 56.45 2.55 33.19
CA ILE A 5 55.37 3.47 32.80
C ILE A 5 54.51 2.72 31.78
N THR A 6 53.28 2.36 32.15
CA THR A 6 52.31 1.77 31.24
C THR A 6 51.57 2.89 30.49
N LEU A 7 51.86 3.02 29.19
CA LEU A 7 51.12 3.86 28.26
C LEU A 7 49.68 3.34 28.12
N SER A 8 48.71 4.13 28.59
CA SER A 8 47.29 3.84 28.41
C SER A 8 46.87 4.24 27.00
N SER A 9 46.64 3.23 26.16
CA SER A 9 46.23 3.37 24.76
C SER A 9 44.78 3.88 24.68
N LEU A 10 44.59 5.07 24.10
CA LEU A 10 43.29 5.71 23.90
C LEU A 10 42.61 5.05 22.68
N LEU A 11 41.67 4.15 22.94
CA LEU A 11 40.91 3.45 21.89
C LEU A 11 39.79 4.37 21.38
N VAL A 12 40.01 5.02 20.23
CA VAL A 12 39.01 5.84 19.54
C VAL A 12 37.98 4.91 18.90
N LEU A 13 36.80 4.83 19.50
CA LEU A 13 35.66 4.08 18.98
C LEU A 13 34.99 4.89 17.87
N THR A 14 35.31 4.60 16.61
CA THR A 14 34.61 5.16 15.45
C THR A 14 33.23 4.52 15.32
N VAL A 15 32.20 5.29 15.66
CA VAL A 15 30.79 4.92 15.42
C VAL A 15 30.53 5.02 13.93
N ILE A 16 30.47 3.87 13.26
CA ILE A 16 30.05 3.77 11.87
C ILE A 16 28.52 3.91 11.86
N ILE A 17 28.03 5.10 11.51
CA ILE A 17 26.61 5.36 11.29
C ILE A 17 26.27 4.78 9.91
N THR A 18 26.07 3.47 9.81
CA THR A 18 25.43 2.88 8.64
C THR A 18 23.98 3.34 8.64
N GLY A 19 23.68 4.34 7.81
CA GLY A 19 22.31 4.73 7.53
C GLY A 19 21.53 3.55 6.97
N CYS A 20 20.58 3.02 7.75
CA CYS A 20 19.55 2.12 7.27
C CYS A 20 18.67 2.89 6.28
N SER A 21 19.08 2.95 5.02
CA SER A 21 18.15 3.22 3.93
C SER A 21 17.35 1.94 3.72
N SER A 22 16.19 1.83 4.37
CA SER A 22 15.20 0.80 4.07
C SER A 22 14.59 1.08 2.70
N GLY A 23 15.33 0.76 1.63
CA GLY A 23 14.79 0.72 0.29
C GLY A 23 13.79 -0.44 0.22
N LYS A 24 12.56 -0.17 -0.22
CA LYS A 24 11.53 -1.20 -0.37
C LYS A 24 12.02 -2.30 -1.29
N SER A 25 11.99 -3.54 -0.80
CA SER A 25 12.47 -4.71 -1.54
C SER A 25 11.43 -5.14 -2.57
N LYS A 26 11.85 -5.93 -3.58
CA LYS A 26 10.88 -6.51 -4.55
C LYS A 26 9.84 -7.40 -3.89
N ASP A 27 10.12 -7.91 -2.69
CA ASP A 27 9.23 -8.77 -1.92
C ASP A 27 8.13 -7.98 -1.19
N ASP A 28 8.21 -6.63 -1.18
CA ASP A 28 7.19 -5.77 -0.57
C ASP A 28 5.97 -5.57 -1.48
N TYR A 29 6.06 -6.03 -2.74
CA TYR A 29 5.00 -5.91 -3.73
C TYR A 29 4.22 -7.22 -3.86
N SER A 30 2.90 -7.10 -3.83
CA SER A 30 1.97 -8.21 -3.98
C SER A 30 1.03 -7.94 -5.15
N GLN A 31 0.71 -8.99 -5.91
CA GLN A 31 -0.42 -8.96 -6.82
C GLN A 31 -1.69 -9.21 -6.03
N VAL A 32 -2.67 -8.31 -6.14
CA VAL A 32 -3.94 -8.38 -5.42
C VAL A 32 -5.09 -8.15 -6.38
N ASP A 33 -6.05 -9.07 -6.34
CA ASP A 33 -7.31 -8.99 -7.06
C ASP A 33 -8.39 -8.36 -6.17
N GLY A 34 -9.22 -7.49 -6.74
CA GLY A 34 -10.19 -6.75 -5.95
C GLY A 34 -11.09 -5.82 -6.74
N ILE A 35 -11.96 -5.14 -6.01
CA ILE A 35 -12.87 -4.14 -6.56
C ILE A 35 -12.32 -2.74 -6.29
N TYR A 36 -12.20 -1.97 -7.37
CA TYR A 36 -11.86 -0.55 -7.33
C TYR A 36 -13.12 0.32 -7.24
N PHE A 37 -13.07 1.31 -6.35
CA PHE A 37 -14.12 2.31 -6.14
C PHE A 37 -13.56 3.72 -6.31
N TRP A 38 -14.36 4.60 -6.92
CA TRP A 38 -14.05 6.01 -7.04
C TRP A 38 -15.25 6.88 -6.64
N GLY A 39 -15.04 7.82 -5.72
CA GLY A 39 -16.07 8.78 -5.32
C GLY A 39 -15.53 9.87 -4.41
N GLN A 40 -16.08 11.09 -4.50
CA GLN A 40 -15.67 12.26 -3.72
C GLN A 40 -14.14 12.49 -3.73
N ASP A 41 -13.54 12.32 -4.89
CA ASP A 41 -12.09 12.40 -5.09
C ASP A 41 -11.23 11.36 -4.35
N ILE A 42 -11.84 10.31 -3.80
CA ILE A 42 -11.18 9.21 -3.10
C ILE A 42 -11.16 7.95 -3.98
N SER A 43 -9.97 7.37 -4.12
CA SER A 43 -9.74 6.05 -4.71
C SER A 43 -9.65 5.03 -3.58
N ALA A 44 -10.45 3.97 -3.67
CA ALA A 44 -10.41 2.88 -2.72
C ALA A 44 -10.33 1.53 -3.42
N PHE A 45 -9.76 0.54 -2.74
CA PHE A 45 -9.62 -0.81 -3.24
C PHE A 45 -9.96 -1.82 -2.17
N GLN A 46 -10.82 -2.77 -2.53
CA GLN A 46 -11.20 -3.88 -1.66
C GLN A 46 -10.70 -5.18 -2.28
N PRO A 47 -9.70 -5.86 -1.67
CA PRO A 47 -9.29 -7.18 -2.10
C PRO A 47 -10.45 -8.18 -2.03
N CYS A 48 -10.55 -9.05 -3.04
CA CYS A 48 -11.56 -10.11 -3.07
C CYS A 48 -11.44 -11.00 -1.83
N HIS A 49 -12.56 -11.55 -1.36
CA HIS A 49 -12.62 -12.44 -0.19
C HIS A 49 -12.19 -11.80 1.14
N THR A 50 -12.07 -10.47 1.18
CA THR A 50 -11.76 -9.73 2.41
C THR A 50 -12.83 -8.68 2.67
N ARG A 51 -13.01 -8.29 3.93
CA ARG A 51 -13.79 -7.10 4.31
C ARG A 51 -12.94 -5.84 4.42
N GLN A 52 -11.66 -5.94 4.10
CA GLN A 52 -10.74 -4.82 4.24
C GLN A 52 -10.92 -3.86 3.08
N ILE A 53 -10.88 -2.56 3.37
CA ILE A 53 -10.97 -1.51 2.36
C ILE A 53 -9.77 -0.61 2.55
N TYR A 54 -8.98 -0.48 1.49
CA TYR A 54 -7.75 0.30 1.50
C TYR A 54 -7.94 1.61 0.74
N TRP A 55 -7.25 2.66 1.20
CA TRP A 55 -6.96 3.80 0.32
C TRP A 55 -6.07 3.32 -0.80
N LEU A 56 -6.46 3.58 -2.04
CA LEU A 56 -5.62 3.29 -3.19
C LEU A 56 -4.95 4.57 -3.66
N ASN A 57 -3.65 4.67 -3.41
CA ASN A 57 -2.81 5.77 -3.84
C ASN A 57 -1.81 5.29 -4.91
N GLY A 58 -1.11 6.20 -5.58
CA GLY A 58 -0.14 5.86 -6.63
C GLY A 58 0.03 6.98 -7.64
N GLU A 59 0.73 6.68 -8.74
CA GLU A 59 0.98 7.65 -9.80
C GLU A 59 -0.34 8.18 -10.41
N LYS A 60 -0.41 9.49 -10.65
CA LYS A 60 -1.63 10.16 -11.17
C LYS A 60 -2.10 9.57 -12.50
N THR A 61 -1.19 9.15 -13.37
CA THR A 61 -1.53 8.59 -14.69
C THR A 61 -2.15 7.20 -14.56
N THR A 62 -1.57 6.33 -13.73
CA THR A 62 -2.07 4.99 -13.42
C THR A 62 -3.45 5.05 -12.77
N LEU A 63 -3.62 5.90 -11.74
CA LEU A 63 -4.93 6.10 -11.10
C LEU A 63 -5.97 6.68 -12.08
N ARG A 64 -5.58 7.56 -13.00
CA ARG A 64 -6.48 8.09 -14.03
C ARG A 64 -7.02 6.98 -14.94
N SER A 65 -6.23 5.95 -15.22
CA SER A 65 -6.67 4.79 -15.99
C SER A 65 -7.82 4.05 -15.28
N LEU A 66 -7.66 3.72 -14.00
CA LEU A 66 -8.72 3.09 -13.19
C LEU A 66 -9.99 3.95 -13.11
N LYS A 67 -9.84 5.26 -12.90
CA LYS A 67 -10.97 6.21 -12.91
C LYS A 67 -11.73 6.18 -14.23
N LYS A 68 -11.01 6.13 -15.36
CA LYS A 68 -11.63 6.03 -16.69
C LYS A 68 -12.46 4.75 -16.83
N HIS A 69 -11.96 3.62 -16.34
CA HIS A 69 -12.72 2.36 -16.34
C HIS A 69 -13.96 2.43 -15.43
N HIS A 70 -13.86 3.10 -14.28
CA HIS A 70 -14.98 3.29 -13.35
C HIS A 70 -16.07 4.20 -13.92
N SER A 71 -15.72 5.24 -14.67
CA SER A 71 -16.72 6.08 -15.35
C SER A 71 -17.59 5.29 -16.34
N THR A 72 -17.05 4.21 -16.92
CA THR A 72 -17.78 3.32 -17.83
C THR A 72 -18.51 2.21 -17.07
N ASN A 73 -17.92 1.68 -15.99
CA ASN A 73 -18.46 0.58 -15.19
C ASN A 73 -18.53 0.99 -13.73
N LYS A 74 -19.75 1.04 -13.15
CA LYS A 74 -19.96 1.49 -11.75
C LYS A 74 -19.06 0.81 -10.72
N ASN A 75 -18.64 -0.43 -10.97
CA ASN A 75 -17.71 -1.20 -10.13
C ASN A 75 -16.71 -1.89 -11.05
N VAL A 76 -15.41 -1.67 -10.82
CA VAL A 76 -14.32 -2.21 -11.64
C VAL A 76 -13.63 -3.33 -10.87
N TYR A 77 -13.59 -4.52 -11.46
CA TYR A 77 -12.65 -5.55 -11.01
C TYR A 77 -11.26 -5.19 -11.54
N ALA A 78 -10.23 -5.29 -10.70
CA ALA A 78 -8.86 -5.07 -11.12
C ALA A 78 -7.90 -6.03 -10.44
N SER A 79 -6.90 -6.46 -11.21
CA SER A 79 -5.71 -7.15 -10.70
C SER A 79 -4.56 -6.15 -10.67
N LEU A 80 -4.02 -5.87 -9.49
CA LEU A 80 -3.07 -4.78 -9.25
C LEU A 80 -1.78 -5.32 -8.64
N ILE A 81 -0.63 -4.76 -9.04
CA ILE A 81 0.61 -4.85 -8.26
C ILE A 81 0.63 -3.66 -7.32
N VAL A 82 0.62 -3.96 -6.02
CA VAL A 82 0.58 -2.97 -4.95
C VAL A 82 1.62 -3.31 -3.89
N HIS A 83 1.99 -2.32 -3.10
CA HIS A 83 2.60 -2.56 -1.78
C HIS A 83 1.77 -1.85 -0.71
N ASN A 84 1.77 -2.40 0.50
CA ASN A 84 1.08 -1.79 1.63
C ASN A 84 2.00 -0.77 2.30
N ASP A 85 1.57 0.48 2.35
CA ASP A 85 2.30 1.60 2.97
C ASP A 85 1.80 1.90 4.39
N GLY A 86 0.87 1.10 4.90
CA GLY A 86 0.30 1.23 6.23
C GLY A 86 -0.68 2.39 6.35
N TYR A 87 -0.84 2.89 7.58
CA TYR A 87 -1.75 3.98 7.89
C TYR A 87 -1.30 5.30 7.28
N GLN A 88 -2.26 6.15 6.90
CA GLN A 88 -1.97 7.52 6.50
C GLN A 88 -1.35 8.30 7.67
N ASP A 89 -0.64 9.41 7.41
CA ASP A 89 0.02 10.26 8.43
C ASP A 89 -0.89 10.67 9.62
N LYS A 90 -2.21 10.65 9.42
CA LYS A 90 -3.22 10.98 10.43
C LYS A 90 -3.65 9.78 11.30
N GLY A 91 -3.03 8.61 11.12
CA GLY A 91 -3.37 7.38 11.82
C GLY A 91 -4.47 6.57 11.11
N SER A 92 -5.08 5.65 11.86
CA SER A 92 -6.14 4.77 11.33
C SER A 92 -7.41 5.54 10.96
N SER A 93 -8.04 5.12 9.88
CA SER A 93 -9.34 5.63 9.47
C SER A 93 -10.47 4.74 10.01
N GLY A 94 -11.60 5.34 10.37
CA GLY A 94 -12.80 4.56 10.72
C GLY A 94 -13.44 3.82 9.54
N THR A 95 -13.01 4.14 8.32
CA THR A 95 -13.58 3.60 7.07
C THR A 95 -12.61 2.73 6.30
N TYR A 96 -11.30 2.98 6.44
CA TYR A 96 -10.26 2.33 5.66
C TYR A 96 -9.20 1.75 6.58
N ASP A 97 -8.80 0.52 6.30
CA ASP A 97 -7.80 -0.17 7.11
C ASP A 97 -6.44 0.52 6.95
N GLU A 98 -5.88 0.55 5.74
CA GLU A 98 -4.54 1.11 5.46
C GLU A 98 -4.46 1.70 4.03
N THR A 99 -3.26 1.96 3.55
CA THR A 99 -2.97 2.50 2.21
C THR A 99 -2.26 1.47 1.36
N LEU A 100 -2.85 1.14 0.21
CA LEU A 100 -2.17 0.42 -0.86
C LEU A 100 -1.61 1.42 -1.87
N MET A 101 -0.31 1.30 -2.16
CA MET A 101 0.38 2.05 -3.19
C MET A 101 0.41 1.24 -4.47
N LEU A 102 -0.26 1.76 -5.50
CA LEU A 102 -0.39 1.17 -6.81
C LEU A 102 0.85 1.41 -7.66
N GLU A 103 1.52 0.31 -8.03
CA GLU A 103 2.61 0.32 -8.99
C GLU A 103 2.16 0.05 -10.41
N LYS A 104 1.30 -0.97 -10.57
CA LYS A 104 0.94 -1.46 -11.90
C LYS A 104 -0.47 -2.04 -11.92
N ILE A 105 -1.20 -1.75 -12.98
CA ILE A 105 -2.46 -2.41 -13.31
C ILE A 105 -2.12 -3.60 -14.21
N ILE A 106 -2.44 -4.82 -13.78
CA ILE A 106 -2.26 -6.03 -14.59
C ILE A 106 -3.45 -6.19 -15.54
N SER A 107 -4.66 -6.07 -15.01
CA SER A 107 -5.89 -6.19 -15.78
C SER A 107 -7.05 -5.44 -15.13
N THR A 108 -8.08 -5.14 -15.93
CA THR A 108 -9.37 -4.63 -15.45
C THR A 108 -10.50 -5.36 -16.15
N ASP A 109 -11.62 -5.54 -15.46
CA ASP A 109 -12.83 -6.15 -16.01
C ASP A 109 -14.10 -5.57 -15.34
N ASN A 110 -15.26 -5.90 -15.90
CA ASN A 110 -16.54 -5.64 -15.25
C ASN A 110 -16.68 -6.55 -14.02
N SER A 111 -16.89 -5.95 -12.86
CA SER A 111 -17.08 -6.68 -11.60
C SER A 111 -18.23 -7.70 -11.62
N LYS A 112 -19.22 -7.55 -12.52
CA LYS A 112 -20.30 -8.54 -12.69
C LYS A 112 -19.81 -9.91 -13.15
N ASN A 113 -18.65 -9.98 -13.80
CA ASN A 113 -18.02 -11.23 -14.21
C ASN A 113 -17.32 -11.96 -13.05
N HIS A 114 -17.15 -11.27 -11.90
CA HIS A 114 -16.39 -11.73 -10.74
C HIS A 114 -17.28 -11.71 -9.49
N ALA A 115 -18.38 -12.48 -9.54
CA ALA A 115 -19.41 -12.47 -8.51
C ALA A 115 -18.92 -12.94 -7.13
N ASP A 116 -17.93 -13.83 -7.11
CA ASP A 116 -17.19 -14.26 -5.92
C ASP A 116 -16.51 -13.10 -5.18
N CYS A 117 -16.01 -12.11 -5.93
CA CYS A 117 -15.37 -10.91 -5.39
C CYS A 117 -16.39 -9.88 -4.85
N LEU A 118 -17.64 -9.90 -5.34
CA LEU A 118 -18.69 -8.93 -4.96
C LEU A 118 -19.32 -9.19 -3.59
N ASN A 119 -19.30 -10.44 -3.11
CA ASN A 119 -20.00 -10.86 -1.89
C ASN A 119 -19.51 -10.17 -0.60
N PHE A 120 -18.39 -9.47 -0.68
CA PHE A 120 -17.74 -8.84 0.46
C PHE A 120 -17.84 -7.32 0.44
N ILE A 121 -18.38 -6.71 -0.61
CA ILE A 121 -18.53 -5.25 -0.69
C ILE A 121 -19.37 -4.78 0.50
N ILE A 122 -18.76 -3.97 1.36
CA ILE A 122 -19.46 -3.41 2.52
C ILE A 122 -20.54 -2.46 1.99
N PRO A 123 -21.83 -2.69 2.29
CA PRO A 123 -22.88 -1.79 1.87
C PRO A 123 -22.61 -0.40 2.45
N SER A 124 -22.59 0.62 1.59
CA SER A 124 -22.52 2.01 2.00
C SER A 124 -23.57 2.27 3.09
N LYS A 125 -23.14 2.72 4.27
CA LYS A 125 -24.06 3.15 5.33
C LYS A 125 -24.96 4.21 4.71
N LYS A 126 -26.26 3.90 4.56
CA LYS A 126 -27.28 4.90 4.30
C LYS A 126 -27.26 5.87 5.48
N HIS A 127 -26.78 7.09 5.24
CA HIS A 127 -27.04 8.23 6.11
C HIS A 127 -28.46 8.72 5.91
#